data_AF-A0A433Q4P0-F1
#
_entry.id   AF-A0A433Q4P0-F1
#
_cell.length_a   1.000
_cell.length_b   1.000
_cell.length_c   1.000
_cell.angle_alpha   90.00
_cell.angle_beta   90.00
_cell.angle_gamma   90.00
#
_symmetry.space_group_name_H-M   'P 1'
#
loop_
_entity.id
_entity.type
_entity.pdbx_description
1 polymer ?
#
loop_
_entity_poly.entity_id
_entity_poly.type
_entity_poly.pdbx_seq_one_letter_code
_entity_poly.pdbx_strand_id
1 'polypeptide(L)'
;MLIDIRTTISKVYAEHPYLQEHLQDEEIIKFDRIVREDPSYPTLRHALGELSEYPARYHQQKCIVLIDEYDAPIGAAYHKGYYDDAMDFFHPMFSSLLKDNINLHKAFSRRRSPCRQIRLSFRPQQYQRLSDDTPTIRQQFWVY
;
A
#
# COMPACT_ATOMS: atom_id res chain seq x y z
N MET A 1 -17.18 -5.73 -2.29
CA MET A 1 -16.15 -4.99 -3.07
C MET A 1 -15.61 -3.80 -2.29
N LEU A 2 -16.37 -2.70 -2.10
CA LEU A 2 -15.83 -1.51 -1.41
C LEU A 2 -15.52 -1.74 0.08
N ILE A 3 -16.29 -2.60 0.75
CA ILE A 3 -16.05 -2.98 2.15
C ILE A 3 -14.72 -3.75 2.26
N ASP A 4 -14.51 -4.75 1.40
CA ASP A 4 -13.29 -5.57 1.43
C ASP A 4 -12.02 -4.76 1.15
N ILE A 5 -12.12 -3.77 0.26
CA ILE A 5 -11.05 -2.82 -0.04
C ILE A 5 -10.76 -1.94 1.18
N ARG A 6 -11.79 -1.42 1.87
CA ARG A 6 -11.64 -0.63 3.09
C ARG A 6 -10.92 -1.42 4.17
N THR A 7 -11.35 -2.64 4.44
CA THR A 7 -10.71 -3.52 5.41
C THR A 7 -9.26 -3.83 5.02
N THR A 8 -8.97 -4.00 3.73
CA THR A 8 -7.59 -4.22 3.25
C THR A 8 -6.71 -3.00 3.49
N ILE A 9 -7.19 -1.80 3.13
CA ILE A 9 -6.44 -0.55 3.35
C ILE A 9 -6.24 -0.29 4.84
N SER A 10 -7.27 -0.51 5.67
CA SER A 10 -7.18 -0.37 7.12
C SER A 10 -6.06 -1.24 7.71
N LYS A 11 -5.96 -2.51 7.30
CA LYS A 11 -4.89 -3.41 7.74
C LYS A 11 -3.50 -2.87 7.39
N VAL A 12 -3.31 -2.34 6.18
CA VAL A 12 -2.03 -1.76 5.77
C VAL A 12 -1.67 -0.54 6.62
N TYR A 13 -2.64 0.32 6.94
CA TYR A 13 -2.43 1.44 7.86
C TYR A 13 -2.09 0.97 9.28
N ALA A 14 -2.81 -0.04 9.78
CA ALA A 14 -2.62 -0.60 11.12
C ALA A 14 -1.25 -1.27 11.32
N GLU A 15 -0.56 -1.65 10.24
CA GLU A 15 0.84 -2.13 10.30
C GLU A 15 1.85 -1.01 10.62
N HIS A 16 1.45 0.26 10.55
CA HIS A 16 2.35 1.41 10.68
C HIS A 16 1.96 2.39 11.82
N PRO A 17 1.67 1.91 13.04
CA PRO A 17 1.22 2.77 14.14
C PRO A 17 2.28 3.81 14.56
N TYR A 18 3.56 3.49 14.37
CA TYR A 18 4.70 4.35 14.70
C TYR A 18 4.71 5.68 13.92
N LEU A 19 3.99 5.76 12.79
CA LEU A 19 3.91 6.98 12.00
C LEU A 19 3.10 8.07 12.71
N GLN A 20 2.09 7.69 13.51
CA GLN A 20 1.15 8.64 14.11
C GLN A 20 1.82 9.72 14.95
N GLU A 21 2.92 9.38 15.63
CA GLU A 21 3.69 10.33 16.47
C GLU A 21 4.35 11.47 15.67
N HIS A 22 4.46 11.33 14.35
CA HIS A 22 5.16 12.26 13.46
C HIS A 22 4.23 12.86 12.39
N LEU A 23 2.93 12.62 12.52
CA LEU A 23 1.89 13.19 11.68
C LEU A 23 1.40 14.52 12.25
N GLN A 24 0.87 15.39 11.38
CA GLN A 24 0.13 16.58 11.81
C GLN A 24 -1.25 16.20 12.36
N ASP A 25 -1.87 17.07 13.16
CA ASP A 25 -3.16 16.79 13.80
C ASP A 25 -4.26 16.37 12.81
N GLU A 26 -4.37 17.02 11.64
CA GLU A 26 -5.34 16.61 10.61
C GLU A 26 -5.02 15.24 10.00
N GLU A 27 -3.74 14.90 9.87
CA GLU A 27 -3.28 13.62 9.33
C GLU A 27 -3.56 12.48 10.32
N ILE A 28 -3.37 12.73 11.63
CA ILE A 28 -3.71 11.79 12.70
C ILE A 28 -5.21 11.47 12.66
N ILE A 29 -6.07 12.49 12.54
CA ILE A 29 -7.53 12.31 12.46
C ILE A 29 -7.89 11.44 11.25
N LYS A 30 -7.31 11.73 10.07
CA LYS A 30 -7.55 10.92 8.87
C LYS A 30 -7.08 9.47 9.06
N PHE A 31 -5.85 9.29 9.57
CA PHE A 31 -5.24 7.99 9.79
C PHE A 31 -6.12 7.13 10.71
N ASP A 32 -6.56 7.71 11.82
CA ASP A 32 -7.43 7.04 12.79
C ASP A 32 -8.77 6.64 12.19
N ARG A 33 -9.39 7.50 11.36
CA ARG A 33 -10.64 7.17 10.67
C ARG A 33 -10.49 6.02 9.69
N ILE A 34 -9.36 5.94 8.99
CA ILE A 34 -9.05 4.84 8.07
C ILE A 34 -8.83 3.53 8.85
N VAL A 35 -8.02 3.56 9.91
CA VAL A 35 -7.76 2.39 10.77
C VAL A 35 -9.03 1.86 11.43
N ARG A 36 -9.93 2.76 11.88
CA ARG A 36 -11.22 2.37 12.48
C ARG A 36 -12.28 1.96 11.45
N GLU A 37 -11.93 1.93 10.17
CA GLU A 37 -12.85 1.62 9.07
C GLU A 37 -14.11 2.52 9.06
N ASP A 38 -13.98 3.79 9.45
CA ASP A 38 -15.11 4.72 9.59
C ASP A 38 -15.91 4.82 8.25
N PRO A 39 -17.18 4.39 8.24
CA PRO A 39 -17.98 4.36 7.02
C PRO A 39 -18.30 5.76 6.49
N SER A 40 -18.23 6.79 7.34
CA SER A 40 -18.43 8.19 6.94
C SER A 40 -17.19 8.82 6.29
N TYR A 41 -16.04 8.11 6.29
CA TYR A 41 -14.85 8.59 5.59
C TYR A 41 -15.06 8.50 4.07
N PRO A 42 -15.03 9.64 3.35
CA PRO A 42 -15.68 9.79 2.06
C PRO A 42 -15.02 9.00 0.93
N THR A 43 -13.69 8.90 0.90
CA THR A 43 -13.02 8.14 -0.15
C THR A 43 -11.65 7.63 0.29
N LEU A 44 -11.32 6.42 -0.15
CA LEU A 44 -10.01 5.78 0.06
C LEU A 44 -9.12 5.85 -1.18
N ARG A 45 -9.55 6.59 -2.21
CA ARG A 45 -8.85 6.69 -3.50
C ARG A 45 -7.41 7.17 -3.35
N HIS A 46 -7.10 8.02 -2.38
CA HIS A 46 -5.76 8.57 -2.19
C HIS A 46 -5.02 7.99 -0.97
N ALA A 47 -5.65 7.09 -0.23
CA ALA A 47 -5.14 6.60 1.05
C ALA A 47 -3.75 5.97 0.90
N LEU A 48 -3.53 5.08 -0.08
CA LEU A 48 -2.20 4.49 -0.27
C LEU A 48 -1.13 5.50 -0.71
N GLY A 49 -1.53 6.52 -1.49
CA GLY A 49 -0.66 7.62 -1.87
C GLY A 49 -0.22 8.41 -0.64
N GLU A 50 -1.17 8.90 0.16
CA GLU A 50 -0.91 9.60 1.43
C GLU A 50 -0.06 8.74 2.37
N LEU A 51 -0.40 7.46 2.54
CA LEU A 51 0.36 6.54 3.38
C LEU A 51 1.81 6.41 2.93
N SER A 52 2.11 6.44 1.63
CA SER A 52 3.48 6.32 1.14
C SER A 52 4.37 7.52 1.53
N GLU A 53 3.77 8.69 1.76
CA GLU A 53 4.46 9.91 2.15
C GLU A 53 4.88 9.86 3.63
N TYR A 54 4.09 9.20 4.47
CA TYR A 54 4.32 9.16 5.92
C TYR A 54 5.63 8.45 6.30
N PRO A 55 5.92 7.20 5.86
CA PRO A 55 7.23 6.58 6.06
C PRO A 55 8.36 7.34 5.38
N ALA A 56 8.09 8.00 4.24
CA ALA A 56 9.12 8.74 3.53
C ALA A 56 9.58 9.97 4.34
N ARG A 57 8.63 10.70 4.95
CA ARG A 57 8.92 11.80 5.89
C ARG A 57 9.60 11.28 7.16
N TYR A 58 9.06 10.20 7.75
CA TYR A 58 9.57 9.63 8.99
C TYR A 58 11.02 9.12 8.86
N HIS A 59 11.32 8.35 7.81
CA HIS A 59 12.66 7.78 7.59
C HIS A 59 13.59 8.72 6.80
N GLN A 60 13.11 9.86 6.33
CA GLN A 60 13.81 10.79 5.44
C GLN A 60 14.39 10.09 4.18
N GLN A 61 13.69 9.06 3.70
CA GLN A 61 14.13 8.21 2.60
C GLN A 61 12.97 7.94 1.65
N LYS A 62 13.29 7.76 0.37
CA LYS A 62 12.28 7.38 -0.62
C LYS A 62 11.69 6.02 -0.27
N CYS A 63 10.37 5.92 -0.34
CA CYS A 63 9.65 4.69 -0.11
C CYS A 63 9.70 3.81 -1.37
N ILE A 64 9.82 2.50 -1.17
CA ILE A 64 9.64 1.51 -2.23
C ILE A 64 8.27 0.89 -2.04
N VAL A 65 7.42 1.02 -3.05
CA VAL A 65 6.08 0.42 -3.09
C VAL A 65 6.12 -0.76 -4.05
N LEU A 66 5.91 -1.95 -3.52
CA LEU A 66 5.78 -3.17 -4.33
C LEU A 66 4.30 -3.49 -4.45
N ILE A 67 3.82 -3.63 -5.70
CA ILE A 67 2.45 -4.02 -5.99
C ILE A 67 2.52 -5.30 -6.80
N ASP A 68 2.20 -6.41 -6.14
CA ASP A 68 2.13 -7.71 -6.80
C ASP A 68 0.71 -7.99 -7.32
N GLU A 69 0.61 -8.55 -8.53
CA GLU A 69 -0.64 -9.07 -9.13
C GLU A 69 -1.86 -8.12 -9.14
N TYR A 70 -1.67 -6.86 -9.56
CA TYR A 70 -2.79 -5.89 -9.66
C TYR A 70 -3.73 -6.17 -10.85
N ASP A 71 -3.31 -6.97 -11.83
CA ASP A 71 -4.10 -7.32 -13.01
C ASP A 71 -5.15 -8.40 -12.74
N ALA A 72 -4.89 -9.32 -11.80
CA ALA A 72 -5.83 -10.36 -11.38
C ALA A 72 -7.21 -9.82 -10.94
N PRO A 73 -7.32 -8.83 -10.02
CA PRO A 73 -8.61 -8.27 -9.62
C PRO A 73 -9.29 -7.48 -10.74
N ILE A 74 -8.53 -6.82 -11.62
CA ILE A 74 -9.06 -6.11 -12.79
C ILE A 74 -9.66 -7.09 -13.81
N GLY A 75 -8.96 -8.21 -14.09
CA GLY A 75 -9.47 -9.28 -14.93
C GLY A 75 -10.73 -9.92 -14.37
N ALA A 76 -10.78 -10.13 -13.05
CA ALA A 76 -12.00 -10.60 -12.38
C ALA A 76 -13.16 -9.60 -12.50
N ALA A 77 -12.88 -8.29 -12.44
CA ALA A 77 -13.88 -7.23 -12.63
C ALA A 77 -14.45 -7.22 -14.05
N TYR A 78 -13.59 -7.41 -15.04
CA TYR A 78 -13.99 -7.55 -16.45
C TYR A 78 -14.97 -8.70 -16.66
N HIS A 79 -14.65 -9.90 -16.16
CA HIS A 79 -15.51 -11.06 -16.32
C HIS A 79 -16.84 -10.97 -15.56
N LYS A 80 -16.91 -10.13 -14.53
CA LYS A 80 -18.11 -9.97 -13.68
C LYS A 80 -18.89 -8.69 -13.96
N GLY A 81 -18.50 -7.90 -14.96
CA GLY A 81 -19.26 -6.74 -15.45
C GLY A 81 -19.15 -5.46 -14.59
N TYR A 82 -18.18 -5.36 -13.68
CA TYR A 82 -17.93 -4.16 -12.85
C TYR A 82 -16.57 -3.52 -13.16
N TYR A 83 -16.08 -3.69 -14.39
CA TYR A 83 -14.77 -3.19 -14.82
C TYR A 83 -14.65 -1.68 -14.66
N ASP A 84 -15.65 -0.92 -15.11
CA ASP A 84 -15.63 0.53 -15.07
C ASP A 84 -15.59 1.04 -13.62
N ASP A 85 -16.44 0.50 -12.74
CA ASP A 85 -16.43 0.82 -11.31
C ASP A 85 -15.07 0.50 -10.64
N ALA A 86 -14.46 -0.62 -11.01
CA ALA A 86 -13.14 -1.00 -10.50
C ALA A 86 -12.07 -0.03 -11.01
N MET A 87 -12.08 0.33 -12.29
CA MET A 87 -11.13 1.27 -12.87
C MET A 87 -11.30 2.69 -12.33
N ASP A 88 -12.52 3.16 -12.12
CA ASP A 88 -12.83 4.45 -11.50
C ASP A 88 -12.28 4.58 -10.08
N PHE A 89 -12.09 3.45 -9.39
CA PHE A 89 -11.49 3.40 -8.07
C PHE A 89 -9.96 3.21 -8.12
N PHE A 90 -9.48 2.21 -8.86
CA PHE A 90 -8.06 1.84 -8.89
C PHE A 90 -7.20 2.81 -9.69
N HIS A 91 -7.73 3.41 -10.76
CA HIS A 91 -6.97 4.33 -11.60
C HIS A 91 -6.46 5.58 -10.84
N PRO A 92 -7.31 6.35 -10.15
CA PRO A 92 -6.82 7.50 -9.36
C PRO A 92 -5.91 7.06 -8.21
N MET A 93 -6.16 5.90 -7.61
CA MET A 93 -5.32 5.39 -6.53
C MET A 93 -3.92 5.05 -6.99
N PHE A 94 -3.78 4.24 -8.04
CA PHE A 94 -2.47 3.90 -8.58
C PHE A 94 -1.78 5.10 -9.20
N SER A 95 -2.50 6.07 -9.78
CA SER A 95 -1.89 7.32 -10.23
C SER A 95 -1.25 8.07 -9.06
N SER A 96 -1.99 8.27 -7.97
CA SER A 96 -1.47 8.95 -6.78
C SER A 96 -0.29 8.23 -6.14
N LEU A 97 -0.28 6.89 -6.20
CA LEU A 97 0.76 6.06 -5.61
C LEU A 97 2.03 5.97 -6.47
N LEU A 98 1.87 5.88 -7.81
CA LEU A 98 2.94 5.51 -8.74
C LEU A 98 3.43 6.65 -9.64
N LYS A 99 2.53 7.52 -10.12
CA LYS A 99 2.88 8.59 -11.09
C LYS A 99 3.25 9.88 -10.39
N ASP A 100 2.43 10.31 -9.44
CA ASP A 100 2.55 11.64 -8.83
C ASP A 100 3.41 11.63 -7.55
N ASN A 101 3.97 10.47 -7.21
CA ASN A 101 4.67 10.26 -5.96
C ASN A 101 6.18 10.46 -6.11
N ILE A 102 6.67 11.67 -5.78
CA ILE A 102 8.11 11.99 -5.78
C ILE A 102 8.92 11.14 -4.78
N ASN A 103 8.23 10.55 -3.80
CA ASN A 103 8.79 9.67 -2.77
C ASN A 103 8.94 8.22 -3.24
N LEU A 104 8.41 7.85 -4.40
CA LEU A 104 8.57 6.51 -4.95
C LEU A 104 9.95 6.35 -5.61
N HIS A 105 10.73 5.37 -5.15
CA HIS A 105 12.00 5.05 -5.80
C HIS A 105 11.86 4.06 -6.96
N LYS A 106 11.12 2.97 -6.76
CA LYS A 106 10.85 1.93 -7.77
C LYS A 106 9.53 1.24 -7.45
N ALA A 107 8.72 0.96 -8.48
CA ALA A 107 7.61 0.02 -8.40
C ALA A 107 7.95 -1.23 -9.20
N PHE A 108 7.68 -2.40 -8.63
CA PHE A 108 7.93 -3.68 -9.26
C PHE A 108 6.68 -4.53 -9.19
N SER A 109 6.28 -5.04 -10.35
CA SER A 109 5.16 -5.97 -10.51
C SER A 109 5.74 -7.32 -10.92
N ARG A 110 5.55 -8.36 -10.11
CA ARG A 110 5.82 -9.73 -10.55
C ARG A 110 4.53 -10.28 -11.14
N ARG A 111 4.67 -11.03 -12.24
CA ARG A 111 3.61 -11.94 -12.70
C ARG A 111 3.97 -13.32 -12.19
N ARG A 112 3.35 -13.77 -11.11
CA ARG A 112 3.31 -15.21 -10.79
C ARG A 112 1.87 -15.71 -10.94
N SER A 113 1.76 -16.97 -11.30
CA SER A 113 0.51 -17.69 -11.47
C SER A 113 -0.18 -17.95 -10.11
N PRO A 114 -1.46 -18.32 -10.13
CA PRO A 114 -2.57 -17.52 -9.61
C PRO A 114 -2.64 -17.49 -8.07
N CYS A 115 -2.29 -16.38 -7.44
CA CYS A 115 -2.48 -16.19 -5.99
C CYS A 115 -3.34 -14.94 -5.72
N ARG A 116 -4.49 -15.12 -5.07
CA ARG A 116 -5.61 -14.16 -5.02
C ARG A 116 -5.43 -12.96 -4.08
N GLN A 117 -4.25 -12.35 -3.99
CA GLN A 117 -4.04 -11.26 -3.03
C GLN A 117 -3.06 -10.20 -3.52
N ILE A 118 -3.54 -8.95 -3.60
CA ILE A 118 -2.66 -7.78 -3.75
C ILE A 118 -1.80 -7.70 -2.49
N ARG A 119 -0.48 -7.81 -2.65
CA ARG A 119 0.48 -7.57 -1.57
C ARG A 119 1.10 -6.18 -1.76
N LEU A 120 0.83 -5.30 -0.82
CA LEU A 120 1.46 -3.98 -0.72
C LEU A 120 2.48 -4.01 0.42
N SER A 121 3.71 -3.62 0.13
CA SER A 121 4.73 -3.46 1.15
C SER A 121 5.45 -2.14 0.98
N PHE A 122 5.51 -1.35 2.05
CA PHE A 122 6.33 -0.16 2.15
C PHE A 122 7.65 -0.55 2.82
N ARG A 123 8.77 -0.26 2.16
CA ARG A 123 10.11 -0.56 2.67
C ARG A 123 11.03 0.65 2.56
N PRO A 124 11.77 1.01 3.64
CA PRO A 124 12.82 2.01 3.55
C PRO A 124 13.99 1.49 2.71
N GLN A 125 14.67 2.41 2.02
CA GLN A 125 15.66 2.10 0.98
C GLN A 125 16.88 1.27 1.49
N GLN A 126 17.19 1.35 2.78
CA GLN A 126 18.31 0.60 3.39
C GLN A 126 18.13 -0.93 3.34
N TYR A 127 16.91 -1.44 3.16
CA TYR A 127 16.64 -2.88 3.10
C TYR A 127 17.17 -3.57 1.83
N GLN A 128 17.50 -2.80 0.77
CA GLN A 128 18.05 -3.35 -0.47
C GLN A 128 19.57 -3.58 -0.45
N ARG A 129 20.29 -3.16 0.61
CA ARG A 129 21.74 -3.38 0.72
C ARG A 129 22.14 -4.66 1.47
N LEU A 130 21.18 -5.41 2.01
CA LEU A 130 21.41 -6.65 2.77
C LEU A 130 21.26 -7.92 1.90
N SER A 131 21.53 -7.84 0.59
CA SER A 131 21.38 -8.98 -0.31
C SER A 131 22.65 -9.77 -0.60
N ASP A 132 23.84 -9.39 -0.12
CA ASP A 132 25.06 -10.06 -0.61
C ASP A 132 26.06 -10.61 0.42
N ASP A 133 26.10 -10.20 1.70
CA ASP A 133 27.04 -10.83 2.64
C ASP A 133 26.59 -10.70 4.10
N THR A 134 26.02 -11.77 4.68
CA THR A 134 26.22 -12.24 6.07
C THR A 134 25.25 -13.40 6.39
N PRO A 135 25.71 -14.56 6.93
CA PRO A 135 24.85 -15.73 7.12
C PRO A 135 23.93 -15.68 8.36
N THR A 136 23.97 -14.63 9.17
CA THR A 136 23.57 -14.75 10.59
C THR A 136 22.20 -14.15 10.94
N ILE A 137 21.46 -13.58 9.98
CA ILE A 137 20.10 -13.04 10.25
C ILE A 137 19.09 -13.68 9.28
N ARG A 138 19.12 -15.00 9.18
CA ARG A 138 18.07 -15.80 8.55
C ARG A 138 17.25 -16.51 9.62
N GLN A 139 16.46 -15.80 10.42
CA GLN A 139 15.46 -16.52 11.24
C GLN A 139 14.26 -15.74 11.77
N GLN A 140 14.08 -14.47 11.46
CA GLN A 140 12.85 -13.78 11.85
C GLN A 140 12.17 -13.18 10.62
N PHE A 141 10.89 -13.53 10.47
CA PHE A 141 9.95 -13.01 9.46
C PHE A 141 9.95 -13.69 8.09
N TRP A 142 9.84 -15.02 8.09
CA TRP A 142 9.03 -15.72 7.07
C TRP A 142 8.20 -16.79 7.78
N VAL A 143 6.90 -16.55 7.95
CA VAL A 143 5.91 -17.62 8.16
C VAL A 143 4.85 -17.42 7.09
N TYR A 144 4.56 -18.53 6.40
CA TYR A 144 3.77 -18.66 5.18
C TYR A 144 2.32 -18.20 5.33
#